data_AF-A0A2E8PP35-F1
#
_entry.id   AF-A0A2E8PP35-F1
#
_cell.length_a   1.000
_cell.length_b   1.000
_cell.length_c   1.000
_cell.angle_alpha   90.00
_cell.angle_beta   90.00
_cell.angle_gamma   90.00
#
_symmetry.space_group_name_H-M   'P 1'
#
loop_
_entity.id
_entity.type
_entity.pdbx_description
1 polymer ?
#
loop_
_entity_poly.entity_id
_entity_poly.type
_entity_poly.pdbx_seq_one_letter_code
_entity_poly.pdbx_strand_id
1 'polypeptide(L)'
;MRNISIRRAFLSVSLFALSFAVLLPLVACATGERGRLKESSHPATYSCESRCLSGNCKDGTGKFEFADCSVYQGEFESGMRNGTGEYRFSSGTILKGYFKDGRPVGAFEYRFPEGAVFKGRIRQDMVSGDSGLTINGADGYLELNGERRPCRIRDLKLLCDATQQRIVRKDNRDPGAPEDLEPGEIKFLLLYAPGSARLLRNDEEFSVSSGYPLAPGDTIITREHAADIQGEGGFAIRLKPFSELYIPPDARKHRVLQLNRGSIIVDYSGEGPLPFRVRSGGINVDVKGTTFVVEAGDEKDRVKVRVLEGEVNLSRDDSVLDRIRQSDVEKYPELSEAIDQMEITVSLKAGDEATATVLDSTEDADSLAKKAVSEPAPAVSEASEEELARDAQEASLMPVLPDEAFEEAREAGLSEDSEDREEAARSIEENYKKKVQTRGDDLEKQLKLSNKIDSAEEFKKAYPVLEVVHLNKGTRHAGSIIAQAGGLLFLFAPDGLYRLPIEEVDYVDYYNRDEMDMDILKNPSSEGVPESEQ
;
A
#
# COMPACT_ATOMS: atom_id res chain seq x y z
N MET A 1 -26.99 8.36 -48.39
CA MET A 1 -26.99 7.45 -49.56
C MET A 1 -25.74 7.70 -50.41
N ARG A 2 -25.19 6.65 -51.04
CA ARG A 2 -24.09 6.64 -52.03
C ARG A 2 -22.69 7.08 -51.58
N ASN A 3 -21.81 6.08 -51.52
CA ASN A 3 -20.35 6.21 -51.65
C ASN A 3 -19.95 6.76 -53.04
N ILE A 4 -18.73 7.28 -53.15
CA ILE A 4 -17.89 7.24 -54.36
C ILE A 4 -16.41 7.24 -53.91
N SER A 5 -15.52 6.56 -54.64
CA SER A 5 -14.08 6.52 -54.39
C SER A 5 -13.29 7.00 -55.62
N ILE A 6 -12.06 7.48 -55.41
CA ILE A 6 -11.11 7.84 -56.48
C ILE A 6 -9.73 7.22 -56.18
N ARG A 7 -8.93 6.98 -57.22
CA ARG A 7 -7.71 6.15 -57.23
C ARG A 7 -6.48 6.91 -57.76
N ARG A 8 -5.30 6.49 -57.28
CA ARG A 8 -3.99 6.34 -57.99
C ARG A 8 -3.41 7.50 -58.84
N ALA A 9 -2.16 7.86 -58.54
CA ALA A 9 -1.00 7.67 -59.44
C ALA A 9 0.27 7.44 -58.58
N PHE A 10 1.33 6.65 -58.87
CA PHE A 10 1.99 6.02 -60.05
C PHE A 10 3.27 6.69 -60.59
N LEU A 11 4.43 6.14 -60.19
CA LEU A 11 5.74 6.05 -60.87
C LEU A 11 6.52 4.96 -60.09
N SER A 12 6.99 3.81 -60.61
CA SER A 12 7.93 3.51 -61.72
C SER A 12 9.28 4.20 -61.56
N VAL A 13 10.44 3.53 -61.68
CA VAL A 13 10.87 2.49 -62.66
C VAL A 13 11.58 1.29 -62.00
N SER A 14 11.84 0.20 -62.76
CA SER A 14 12.54 -1.03 -62.33
C SER A 14 13.47 -1.58 -63.45
N LEU A 15 14.07 -2.76 -63.25
CA LEU A 15 15.07 -3.49 -64.10
C LEU A 15 16.52 -2.95 -63.95
N PHE A 16 17.62 -3.73 -64.02
CA PHE A 16 17.91 -5.19 -64.12
C PHE A 16 19.44 -5.40 -63.81
N ALA A 17 20.06 -6.58 -63.67
CA ALA A 17 19.71 -7.93 -63.14
C ALA A 17 20.93 -8.88 -63.33
N LEU A 18 20.99 -10.03 -62.61
CA LEU A 18 21.91 -11.19 -62.80
C LEU A 18 23.42 -10.92 -62.48
N SER A 19 24.33 -11.87 -62.20
CA SER A 19 24.36 -13.21 -61.52
C SER A 19 25.88 -13.56 -61.27
N PHE A 20 26.45 -14.73 -60.93
CA PHE A 20 26.03 -16.13 -60.69
C PHE A 20 27.15 -16.88 -59.88
N ALA A 21 26.80 -17.79 -58.94
CA ALA A 21 27.67 -18.77 -58.23
C ALA A 21 28.83 -18.23 -57.34
N VAL A 22 29.13 -18.69 -56.11
CA VAL A 22 29.07 -20.00 -55.38
C VAL A 22 30.30 -20.91 -55.59
N LEU A 23 31.16 -21.02 -54.55
CA LEU A 23 31.77 -22.27 -54.06
C LEU A 23 32.55 -22.09 -52.73
N LEU A 24 32.70 -23.19 -51.98
CA LEU A 24 33.32 -23.41 -50.65
C LEU A 24 33.89 -24.86 -50.66
N PRO A 25 34.68 -25.38 -49.67
CA PRO A 25 35.37 -24.77 -48.51
C PRO A 25 36.83 -25.33 -48.30
N LEU A 26 37.36 -25.19 -47.06
CA LEU A 26 38.36 -26.04 -46.34
C LEU A 26 39.89 -25.80 -46.43
N VAL A 27 40.43 -25.24 -45.33
CA VAL A 27 41.47 -25.77 -44.41
C VAL A 27 42.81 -26.34 -44.94
N ALA A 28 43.93 -25.75 -44.49
CA ALA A 28 45.14 -26.43 -43.97
C ALA A 28 46.09 -25.45 -43.22
N CYS A 29 47.03 -25.97 -42.41
CA CYS A 29 47.96 -25.21 -41.53
C CYS A 29 49.39 -25.12 -42.10
N ALA A 30 50.22 -24.16 -41.62
CA ALA A 30 51.54 -24.40 -40.96
C ALA A 30 52.44 -23.15 -40.76
N THR A 31 53.18 -23.13 -39.63
CA THR A 31 54.54 -22.53 -39.35
C THR A 31 55.02 -21.27 -40.11
N GLY A 32 55.32 -20.14 -39.45
CA GLY A 32 56.65 -19.82 -38.84
C GLY A 32 57.21 -18.50 -39.42
N GLU A 33 58.09 -17.69 -38.83
CA GLU A 33 58.90 -17.79 -37.60
C GLU A 33 58.99 -16.48 -36.77
N ARG A 34 59.16 -16.65 -35.44
CA ARG A 34 59.98 -15.87 -34.48
C ARG A 34 60.39 -14.42 -34.77
N GLY A 35 59.82 -13.49 -33.99
CA GLY A 35 60.52 -12.29 -33.49
C GLY A 35 60.62 -12.35 -31.96
N ARG A 36 61.84 -12.35 -31.38
CA ARG A 36 62.05 -12.57 -29.93
C ARG A 36 62.28 -11.26 -29.17
N LEU A 37 61.21 -10.69 -28.61
CA LEU A 37 61.31 -9.74 -27.49
C LEU A 37 61.16 -10.49 -26.15
N LYS A 38 61.68 -9.91 -25.07
CA LYS A 38 61.73 -10.56 -23.74
C LYS A 38 60.36 -10.52 -23.07
N GLU A 39 59.92 -11.65 -22.53
CA GLU A 39 58.84 -11.69 -21.55
C GLU A 39 59.32 -11.04 -20.25
N SER A 40 58.90 -9.79 -20.00
CA SER A 40 58.98 -9.18 -18.68
C SER A 40 57.74 -9.54 -17.87
N SER A 41 57.78 -10.74 -17.28
CA SER A 41 57.21 -11.05 -15.96
C SER A 41 55.95 -10.28 -15.51
N HIS A 42 54.79 -10.88 -15.75
CA HIS A 42 53.48 -10.60 -15.15
C HIS A 42 52.80 -9.27 -15.55
N PRO A 43 51.49 -9.27 -15.87
CA PRO A 43 50.67 -8.09 -15.58
C PRO A 43 50.69 -7.87 -14.07
N ALA A 44 50.68 -6.62 -13.61
CA ALA A 44 50.62 -6.33 -12.17
C ALA A 44 49.28 -6.85 -11.61
N THR A 45 49.32 -7.97 -10.88
CA THR A 45 48.22 -8.43 -10.05
C THR A 45 48.02 -7.40 -8.95
N TYR A 46 47.00 -6.57 -9.11
CA TYR A 46 46.50 -5.67 -8.06
C TYR A 46 45.91 -6.53 -6.93
N SER A 47 46.78 -6.99 -6.04
CA SER A 47 46.42 -7.71 -4.82
C SER A 47 45.88 -6.70 -3.82
N CYS A 48 44.55 -6.63 -3.72
CA CYS A 48 43.86 -5.77 -2.77
C CYS A 48 43.78 -6.48 -1.42
N GLU A 49 44.11 -5.78 -0.35
CA GLU A 49 44.21 -6.34 1.00
C GLU A 49 43.35 -5.52 1.96
N SER A 50 42.68 -6.18 2.91
CA SER A 50 41.82 -5.51 3.90
C SER A 50 42.65 -4.66 4.87
N ARG A 51 42.83 -3.37 4.60
CA ARG A 51 43.75 -2.48 5.33
C ARG A 51 43.31 -1.02 5.35
N CYS A 52 43.67 -0.31 6.41
CA CYS A 52 43.53 1.15 6.47
C CYS A 52 44.62 1.81 5.60
N LEU A 53 44.21 2.62 4.62
CA LEU A 53 45.08 3.40 3.74
C LEU A 53 45.51 4.73 4.37
N SER A 54 44.60 5.39 5.10
CA SER A 54 44.87 6.65 5.80
C SER A 54 43.79 6.97 6.85
N GLY A 55 44.11 7.89 7.77
CA GLY A 55 43.21 8.31 8.86
C GLY A 55 43.06 7.25 9.96
N ASN A 56 41.96 7.33 10.71
CA ASN A 56 41.62 6.35 11.76
C ASN A 56 40.46 5.47 11.29
N CYS A 57 40.76 4.33 10.67
CA CYS A 57 39.74 3.35 10.26
C CYS A 57 39.20 2.48 11.42
N LYS A 58 39.27 2.97 12.66
CA LYS A 58 38.71 2.29 13.85
C LYS A 58 37.67 3.17 14.54
N ASP A 59 38.10 4.35 15.00
CA ASP A 59 37.29 5.25 15.83
C ASP A 59 37.50 6.72 15.38
N GLY A 60 36.96 7.07 14.21
CA GLY A 60 37.13 8.39 13.58
C GLY A 60 37.06 8.35 12.05
N THR A 61 37.50 9.42 11.37
CA THR A 61 37.51 9.46 9.90
C THR A 61 38.71 8.71 9.32
N GLY A 62 38.47 7.82 8.36
CA GLY A 62 39.50 7.01 7.72
C GLY A 62 39.22 6.68 6.25
N LYS A 63 40.18 6.00 5.63
CA LYS A 63 40.05 5.41 4.29
C LYS A 63 40.54 3.96 4.33
N PHE A 64 39.67 3.01 4.03
CA PHE A 64 39.94 1.57 4.14
C PHE A 64 39.76 0.89 2.78
N GLU A 65 40.72 0.05 2.40
CA GLU A 65 40.69 -0.82 1.23
C GLU A 65 40.26 -2.22 1.66
N PHE A 66 39.39 -2.87 0.90
CA PHE A 66 38.90 -4.21 1.16
C PHE A 66 39.51 -5.23 0.17
N ALA A 67 39.51 -6.50 0.55
CA ALA A 67 40.08 -7.59 -0.27
C ALA A 67 39.41 -7.80 -1.65
N ASP A 68 38.22 -7.23 -1.89
CA ASP A 68 37.51 -7.23 -3.18
C ASP A 68 37.88 -6.03 -4.09
N CYS A 69 38.92 -5.27 -3.72
CA CYS A 69 39.34 -4.01 -4.31
C CYS A 69 38.35 -2.83 -4.17
N SER A 70 37.31 -2.95 -3.35
CA SER A 70 36.49 -1.81 -2.98
C SER A 70 37.16 -0.94 -1.91
N VAL A 71 36.74 0.32 -1.80
CA VAL A 71 37.34 1.31 -0.88
C VAL A 71 36.24 2.14 -0.22
N TYR A 72 36.25 2.22 1.10
CA TYR A 72 35.44 3.18 1.86
C TYR A 72 36.29 4.37 2.32
N GLN A 73 35.73 5.57 2.25
CA GLN A 73 36.31 6.78 2.82
C GLN A 73 35.22 7.56 3.56
N GLY A 74 35.34 7.66 4.88
CA GLY A 74 34.28 8.19 5.74
C GLY A 74 34.56 7.97 7.22
N GLU A 75 33.51 8.09 8.02
CA GLU A 75 33.53 7.91 9.47
C GLU A 75 33.47 6.42 9.86
N PHE A 76 34.15 6.08 10.97
CA PHE A 76 34.24 4.75 11.56
C PHE A 76 34.01 4.79 13.08
N GLU A 77 33.37 3.75 13.60
CA GLU A 77 33.28 3.48 15.04
C GLU A 77 33.48 1.98 15.29
N SER A 78 34.31 1.60 16.28
CA SER A 78 34.65 0.20 16.58
C SER A 78 35.17 -0.62 15.38
N GLY A 79 35.69 0.03 14.35
CA GLY A 79 36.14 -0.59 13.09
C GLY A 79 35.05 -0.79 12.04
N MET A 80 33.80 -0.43 12.33
CA MET A 80 32.67 -0.48 11.39
C MET A 80 32.46 0.88 10.73
N ARG A 81 31.89 0.88 9.51
CA ARG A 81 31.45 2.12 8.83
C ARG A 81 30.27 2.70 9.63
N ASN A 82 30.45 3.85 10.27
CA ASN A 82 29.40 4.51 11.07
C ASN A 82 29.57 6.03 10.94
N GLY A 83 28.51 6.75 10.59
CA GLY A 83 28.57 8.15 10.14
C GLY A 83 28.61 8.31 8.62
N THR A 84 29.04 9.48 8.14
CA THR A 84 29.01 9.84 6.71
C THR A 84 30.16 9.20 5.95
N GLY A 85 29.91 8.73 4.72
CA GLY A 85 30.99 8.19 3.88
C GLY A 85 30.70 8.05 2.39
N GLU A 86 31.78 7.77 1.65
CA GLU A 86 31.80 7.33 0.26
C GLU A 86 32.33 5.88 0.21
N TYR A 87 31.50 4.95 -0.24
CA TYR A 87 31.90 3.59 -0.63
C TYR A 87 32.09 3.53 -2.15
N ARG A 88 33.23 3.02 -2.59
CA ARG A 88 33.56 2.82 -4.00
C ARG A 88 33.76 1.33 -4.26
N PHE A 89 32.84 0.75 -5.03
CA PHE A 89 32.92 -0.64 -5.45
C PHE A 89 34.03 -0.84 -6.49
N SER A 90 34.57 -2.05 -6.59
CA SER A 90 35.58 -2.41 -7.61
C SER A 90 35.03 -2.40 -9.05
N SER A 91 33.70 -2.33 -9.23
CA SER A 91 33.03 -1.98 -10.49
C SER A 91 33.22 -0.52 -10.92
N GLY A 92 33.79 0.34 -10.07
CA GLY A 92 33.89 1.79 -10.28
C GLY A 92 32.67 2.57 -9.78
N THR A 93 31.57 1.89 -9.47
CA THR A 93 30.34 2.44 -8.89
C THR A 93 30.61 3.09 -7.53
N ILE A 94 29.90 4.17 -7.19
CA ILE A 94 30.08 4.90 -5.93
C ILE A 94 28.74 5.01 -5.19
N LEU A 95 28.70 4.62 -3.93
CA LEU A 95 27.60 4.83 -2.98
C LEU A 95 28.05 5.87 -1.94
N LYS A 96 27.36 6.99 -1.82
CA LYS A 96 27.54 7.98 -0.75
C LYS A 96 26.30 8.00 0.14
N GLY A 97 26.46 8.19 1.43
CA GLY A 97 25.33 8.32 2.35
C GLY A 97 25.76 8.30 3.81
N TYR A 98 24.79 8.17 4.70
CA TYR A 98 25.04 7.82 6.09
C TYR A 98 25.14 6.30 6.23
N PHE A 99 26.06 5.84 7.05
CA PHE A 99 26.26 4.43 7.38
C PHE A 99 26.02 4.22 8.87
N LYS A 100 25.41 3.08 9.23
CA LYS A 100 25.26 2.63 10.60
C LYS A 100 25.53 1.13 10.68
N ASP A 101 26.32 0.71 11.67
CA ASP A 101 26.72 -0.69 11.88
C ASP A 101 27.25 -1.37 10.59
N GLY A 102 27.99 -0.60 9.77
CA GLY A 102 28.52 -1.05 8.49
C GLY A 102 27.57 -0.94 7.29
N ARG A 103 26.26 -0.72 7.49
CA ARG A 103 25.23 -0.70 6.44
C ARG A 103 24.87 0.73 6.02
N PRO A 104 24.53 1.02 4.75
CA PRO A 104 23.95 2.30 4.39
C PRO A 104 22.54 2.43 5.01
N VAL A 105 22.17 3.63 5.46
CA VAL A 105 20.86 3.93 6.04
C VAL A 105 20.37 5.32 5.62
N GLY A 106 19.05 5.51 5.57
CA GLY A 106 18.46 6.80 5.20
C GLY A 106 18.75 7.19 3.74
N ALA A 107 19.13 8.44 3.50
CA ALA A 107 19.35 8.99 2.17
C ALA A 107 20.75 8.69 1.62
N PHE A 108 20.83 8.39 0.32
CA PHE A 108 22.06 8.05 -0.38
C PHE A 108 22.11 8.53 -1.84
N GLU A 109 23.32 8.67 -2.38
CA GLU A 109 23.62 8.87 -3.80
C GLU A 109 24.36 7.64 -4.33
N TYR A 110 23.85 7.03 -5.40
CA TYR A 110 24.42 5.88 -6.09
C TYR A 110 24.81 6.29 -7.52
N ARG A 111 26.10 6.55 -7.73
CA ARG A 111 26.68 7.03 -8.99
C ARG A 111 27.28 5.87 -9.78
N PHE A 112 26.75 5.66 -10.97
CA PHE A 112 27.14 4.60 -11.89
C PHE A 112 28.38 5.01 -12.73
N PRO A 113 29.22 4.07 -13.19
CA PRO A 113 30.41 4.36 -14.01
C PRO A 113 30.11 5.15 -15.30
N GLU A 114 28.94 4.92 -15.91
CA GLU A 114 28.40 5.61 -17.08
C GLU A 114 27.93 7.06 -16.82
N GLY A 115 28.05 7.55 -15.58
CA GLY A 115 27.76 8.94 -15.20
C GLY A 115 26.33 9.22 -14.75
N ALA A 116 25.44 8.22 -14.77
CA ALA A 116 24.12 8.32 -14.17
C ALA A 116 24.21 8.38 -12.64
N VAL A 117 23.28 9.08 -11.97
CA VAL A 117 23.29 9.30 -10.52
C VAL A 117 21.89 9.05 -9.95
N PHE A 118 21.68 7.92 -9.26
CA PHE A 118 20.44 7.70 -8.50
C PHE A 118 20.56 8.32 -7.12
N LYS A 119 19.59 9.15 -6.70
CA LYS A 119 19.48 9.69 -5.34
C LYS A 119 18.17 9.20 -4.74
N GLY A 120 18.22 8.58 -3.57
CA GLY A 120 17.04 7.98 -2.94
C GLY A 120 17.21 7.73 -1.46
N ARG A 121 16.16 7.20 -0.83
CA ARG A 121 16.11 6.84 0.60
C ARG A 121 15.81 5.35 0.73
N ILE A 122 16.52 4.65 1.61
CA ILE A 122 16.24 3.24 1.95
C ILE A 122 15.00 3.22 2.85
N ARG A 123 14.02 2.37 2.54
CA ARG A 123 12.81 2.20 3.36
C ARG A 123 13.12 1.35 4.60
N GLN A 124 12.41 1.62 5.70
CA GLN A 124 12.68 1.04 7.02
C GLN A 124 12.46 -0.48 7.10
N ASP A 125 11.72 -1.07 6.15
CA ASP A 125 11.31 -2.47 6.13
C ASP A 125 12.30 -3.45 5.46
N MET A 126 13.24 -2.98 4.63
CA MET A 126 14.04 -3.87 3.78
C MET A 126 15.49 -4.07 4.26
N VAL A 127 15.76 -5.28 4.76
CA VAL A 127 17.08 -5.72 5.23
C VAL A 127 18.05 -5.86 4.05
N SER A 128 19.21 -5.21 4.13
CA SER A 128 20.32 -5.45 3.22
C SER A 128 20.86 -6.88 3.40
N GLY A 129 20.87 -7.65 2.31
CA GLY A 129 21.36 -9.04 2.29
C GLY A 129 22.86 -9.17 2.60
N ASP A 130 23.35 -10.42 2.63
CA ASP A 130 24.58 -10.92 3.28
C ASP A 130 25.92 -10.14 3.11
N SER A 131 25.99 -9.17 2.18
CA SER A 131 27.13 -8.25 2.02
C SER A 131 27.07 -7.00 2.92
N GLY A 132 25.89 -6.71 3.51
CA GLY A 132 25.62 -5.48 4.28
C GLY A 132 25.56 -4.18 3.45
N LEU A 133 25.85 -4.22 2.15
CA LEU A 133 25.82 -3.08 1.22
C LEU A 133 24.74 -3.20 0.13
N THR A 134 24.12 -4.36 -0.01
CA THR A 134 23.05 -4.61 -0.98
C THR A 134 21.81 -3.78 -0.63
N ILE A 135 21.50 -2.75 -1.43
CA ILE A 135 20.27 -1.97 -1.28
C ILE A 135 19.15 -2.65 -2.09
N ASN A 136 18.09 -3.03 -1.40
CA ASN A 136 16.80 -3.41 -1.97
C ASN A 136 15.73 -2.66 -1.17
N GLY A 137 14.68 -2.13 -1.81
CA GLY A 137 13.71 -1.28 -1.11
C GLY A 137 14.24 0.13 -0.87
N ALA A 138 14.56 0.84 -1.94
CA ALA A 138 14.83 2.27 -1.89
C ALA A 138 14.07 3.00 -2.99
N ASP A 139 13.54 4.18 -2.69
CA ASP A 139 12.73 4.97 -3.60
C ASP A 139 13.37 6.37 -3.75
N GLY A 140 13.25 7.01 -4.92
CA GLY A 140 14.02 8.21 -5.26
C GLY A 140 13.97 8.61 -6.74
N TYR A 141 15.07 9.14 -7.28
CA TYR A 141 15.15 9.59 -8.68
C TYR A 141 16.54 9.39 -9.30
N LEU A 142 16.57 9.06 -10.60
CA LEU A 142 17.78 8.99 -11.41
C LEU A 142 18.01 10.32 -12.14
N GLU A 143 19.16 10.94 -11.89
CA GLU A 143 19.72 12.01 -12.71
C GLU A 143 20.55 11.41 -13.85
N LEU A 144 20.24 11.78 -15.09
CA LEU A 144 21.04 11.44 -16.28
C LEU A 144 20.96 12.58 -17.30
N ASN A 145 22.12 13.08 -17.75
CA ASN A 145 22.23 14.20 -18.71
C ASN A 145 21.48 15.49 -18.31
N GLY A 146 21.18 15.67 -17.02
CA GLY A 146 20.41 16.80 -16.49
C GLY A 146 18.91 16.54 -16.35
N GLU A 147 18.37 15.45 -16.92
CA GLU A 147 17.01 15.00 -16.63
C GLU A 147 16.95 14.30 -15.27
N ARG A 148 15.87 14.52 -14.52
CA ARG A 148 15.49 13.73 -13.33
C ARG A 148 14.30 12.83 -13.68
N ARG A 149 14.38 11.55 -13.35
CA ARG A 149 13.29 10.57 -13.54
C ARG A 149 13.01 9.86 -12.22
N PRO A 150 11.75 9.71 -11.75
CA PRO A 150 11.46 8.99 -10.51
C PRO A 150 11.78 7.49 -10.70
N CYS A 151 12.44 6.88 -9.71
CA CYS A 151 12.85 5.48 -9.77
C CYS A 151 12.83 4.81 -8.40
N ARG A 152 12.68 3.48 -8.39
CA ARG A 152 12.76 2.66 -7.18
C ARG A 152 13.63 1.43 -7.37
N ILE A 153 14.28 0.95 -6.32
CA ILE A 153 15.04 -0.29 -6.30
C ILE A 153 14.17 -1.38 -5.68
N ARG A 154 13.76 -2.35 -6.50
CA ARG A 154 13.08 -3.59 -6.08
C ARG A 154 13.69 -4.78 -6.84
N ASP A 155 13.75 -5.94 -6.20
CA ASP A 155 14.41 -7.16 -6.71
C ASP A 155 15.83 -6.93 -7.25
N LEU A 156 16.59 -6.07 -6.56
CA LEU A 156 17.95 -5.61 -6.92
C LEU A 156 18.04 -4.88 -8.29
N LYS A 157 16.90 -4.42 -8.84
CA LYS A 157 16.82 -3.69 -10.12
C LYS A 157 16.38 -2.25 -9.87
N LEU A 158 17.02 -1.31 -10.55
CA LEU A 158 16.55 0.07 -10.62
C LEU A 158 15.41 0.17 -11.65
N LEU A 159 14.21 0.51 -11.16
CA LEU A 159 12.97 0.64 -11.91
C LEU A 159 12.62 2.13 -12.02
N CYS A 160 13.05 2.77 -13.10
CA CYS A 160 12.70 4.15 -13.42
C CYS A 160 11.40 4.24 -14.21
N ASP A 161 10.57 5.22 -13.90
CA ASP A 161 9.37 5.47 -14.69
C ASP A 161 9.70 6.17 -16.01
N ALA A 162 8.86 5.93 -17.02
CA ALA A 162 9.05 6.39 -18.39
C ALA A 162 7.72 6.89 -18.96
N THR A 163 7.71 8.15 -19.40
CA THR A 163 6.52 8.91 -19.81
C THR A 163 5.73 8.26 -20.95
N GLN A 164 4.63 7.60 -20.60
CA GLN A 164 3.40 7.36 -21.38
C GLN A 164 3.50 7.13 -22.91
N GLN A 165 4.54 6.46 -23.43
CA GLN A 165 4.51 5.91 -24.79
C GLN A 165 5.00 4.47 -24.86
N ARG A 166 4.11 3.60 -25.38
CA ARG A 166 4.39 2.21 -25.81
C ARG A 166 4.81 1.20 -24.73
N ILE A 167 4.23 1.28 -23.53
CA ILE A 167 3.88 0.06 -22.80
C ILE A 167 2.41 0.14 -22.37
N VAL A 168 1.52 -0.53 -23.10
CA VAL A 168 0.24 -0.98 -22.52
C VAL A 168 0.62 -2.11 -21.58
N ARG A 169 0.78 -1.78 -20.29
CA ARG A 169 0.96 -2.81 -19.25
C ARG A 169 -0.37 -3.56 -19.08
N LYS A 170 -0.33 -4.87 -18.84
CA LYS A 170 -1.53 -5.64 -18.49
C LYS A 170 -2.17 -5.16 -17.18
N ASP A 171 -1.35 -4.58 -16.33
CA ASP A 171 -1.60 -4.12 -14.96
C ASP A 171 -2.35 -2.77 -14.88
N ASN A 172 -2.78 -2.21 -16.02
CA ASN A 172 -3.50 -0.92 -16.10
C ASN A 172 -4.72 -1.00 -17.02
N ARG A 173 -5.41 -2.15 -16.99
CA ARG A 173 -6.70 -2.36 -17.66
C ARG A 173 -7.83 -1.79 -16.81
N ASP A 174 -8.76 -1.09 -17.46
CA ASP A 174 -10.15 -0.96 -17.01
C ASP A 174 -10.76 -2.38 -16.93
N PRO A 175 -11.42 -2.76 -15.82
CA PRO A 175 -12.15 -4.03 -15.72
C PRO A 175 -13.42 -4.08 -16.59
N GLY A 176 -13.84 -2.94 -17.17
CA GLY A 176 -15.08 -2.80 -17.91
C GLY A 176 -16.31 -2.72 -16.99
N ALA A 177 -17.48 -2.45 -17.57
CA ALA A 177 -18.75 -2.70 -16.90
C ALA A 177 -18.83 -4.20 -16.52
N PRO A 178 -19.27 -4.56 -15.30
CA PRO A 178 -19.48 -5.95 -14.93
C PRO A 178 -20.49 -6.67 -15.85
N GLU A 179 -20.09 -7.80 -16.44
CA GLU A 179 -20.95 -8.61 -17.31
C GLU A 179 -22.09 -9.31 -16.51
N ASP A 180 -23.22 -9.58 -17.19
CA ASP A 180 -24.36 -10.36 -16.69
C ASP A 180 -24.99 -9.93 -15.35
N LEU A 181 -24.88 -8.65 -14.97
CA LEU A 181 -25.48 -8.06 -13.76
C LEU A 181 -26.56 -7.02 -14.07
N GLU A 182 -27.73 -7.15 -13.45
CA GLU A 182 -28.74 -6.09 -13.45
C GLU A 182 -28.41 -5.00 -12.42
N PRO A 183 -28.82 -3.72 -12.61
CA PRO A 183 -28.53 -2.65 -11.65
C PRO A 183 -28.92 -2.99 -10.21
N GLY A 184 -30.09 -3.60 -10.01
CA GLY A 184 -30.57 -4.01 -8.67
C GLY A 184 -29.77 -5.13 -7.99
N GLU A 185 -28.82 -5.77 -8.68
CA GLU A 185 -27.92 -6.78 -8.13
C GLU A 185 -26.60 -6.18 -7.62
N ILE A 186 -26.27 -4.94 -7.99
CA ILE A 186 -25.09 -4.22 -7.48
C ILE A 186 -25.41 -3.67 -6.08
N LYS A 187 -24.80 -4.26 -5.06
CA LYS A 187 -25.01 -3.87 -3.65
C LYS A 187 -23.98 -2.90 -3.10
N PHE A 188 -22.88 -2.67 -3.81
CA PHE A 188 -21.79 -1.80 -3.38
C PHE A 188 -21.20 -1.00 -4.56
N LEU A 189 -20.88 0.26 -4.31
CA LEU A 189 -20.29 1.21 -5.25
C LEU A 189 -19.00 1.79 -4.64
N LEU A 190 -17.90 1.78 -5.39
CA LEU A 190 -16.64 2.36 -4.95
C LEU A 190 -16.70 3.89 -5.06
N LEU A 191 -16.80 4.62 -3.94
CA LEU A 191 -16.88 6.09 -3.94
C LEU A 191 -15.54 6.77 -4.17
N TYR A 192 -14.46 6.18 -3.65
CA TYR A 192 -13.10 6.68 -3.84
C TYR A 192 -12.10 5.53 -3.85
N ALA A 193 -11.19 5.55 -4.82
CA ALA A 193 -10.06 4.64 -4.89
C ALA A 193 -8.75 5.42 -5.14
N PRO A 194 -7.71 5.27 -4.30
CA PRO A 194 -6.39 5.81 -4.57
C PRO A 194 -5.71 5.00 -5.68
N GLY A 195 -4.84 5.62 -6.48
CA GLY A 195 -4.15 4.94 -7.59
C GLY A 195 -3.24 3.75 -7.22
N SER A 196 -3.02 3.49 -5.93
CA SER A 196 -2.35 2.30 -5.39
C SER A 196 -3.29 1.11 -5.16
N ALA A 197 -4.60 1.34 -5.01
CA ALA A 197 -5.63 0.31 -4.83
C ALA A 197 -5.95 -0.42 -6.15
N ARG A 198 -6.56 -1.60 -6.04
CA ARG A 198 -6.77 -2.53 -7.15
C ARG A 198 -8.06 -3.31 -7.03
N LEU A 199 -8.57 -3.72 -8.18
CA LEU A 199 -9.62 -4.73 -8.29
C LEU A 199 -8.99 -6.02 -8.85
N LEU A 200 -9.28 -7.16 -8.25
CA LEU A 200 -8.95 -8.49 -8.72
C LEU A 200 -10.25 -9.19 -9.11
N ARG A 201 -10.37 -9.64 -10.37
CA ARG A 201 -11.52 -10.39 -10.88
C ARG A 201 -11.00 -11.54 -11.73
N ASN A 202 -11.41 -12.78 -11.45
CA ASN A 202 -10.97 -13.99 -12.16
C ASN A 202 -9.42 -14.10 -12.28
N ASP A 203 -8.71 -13.90 -11.17
CA ASP A 203 -7.24 -13.86 -11.06
C ASP A 203 -6.52 -12.75 -11.89
N GLU A 204 -7.26 -11.81 -12.49
CA GLU A 204 -6.69 -10.67 -13.22
C GLU A 204 -6.74 -9.38 -12.37
N GLU A 205 -5.59 -8.70 -12.21
CA GLU A 205 -5.47 -7.40 -11.53
C GLU A 205 -5.79 -6.23 -12.50
N PHE A 206 -6.65 -5.32 -12.06
CA PHE A 206 -7.14 -4.16 -12.79
C PHE A 206 -6.92 -2.85 -12.02
N SER A 207 -6.80 -1.75 -12.77
CA SER A 207 -6.92 -0.39 -12.23
C SER A 207 -8.40 -0.04 -12.07
N VAL A 208 -8.79 0.51 -10.92
CA VAL A 208 -10.19 0.83 -10.59
C VAL A 208 -10.34 2.32 -10.27
N SER A 209 -11.48 2.91 -10.62
CA SER A 209 -11.81 4.31 -10.39
C SER A 209 -12.91 4.47 -9.34
N SER A 210 -13.08 5.69 -8.86
CA SER A 210 -14.33 6.15 -8.24
C SER A 210 -15.53 5.88 -9.17
N GLY A 211 -16.71 5.68 -8.60
CA GLY A 211 -17.94 5.30 -9.32
C GLY A 211 -18.01 3.85 -9.82
N TYR A 212 -17.05 2.98 -9.49
CA TYR A 212 -17.06 1.62 -10.00
C TYR A 212 -18.08 0.71 -9.28
N PRO A 213 -19.00 0.03 -9.99
CA PRO A 213 -19.94 -0.92 -9.41
C PRO A 213 -19.26 -2.26 -9.09
N LEU A 214 -19.36 -2.71 -7.84
CA LEU A 214 -18.65 -3.88 -7.35
C LEU A 214 -19.46 -5.16 -7.55
N ALA A 215 -18.87 -6.14 -8.22
CA ALA A 215 -19.52 -7.36 -8.67
C ALA A 215 -19.26 -8.55 -7.71
N PRO A 216 -20.21 -9.49 -7.56
CA PRO A 216 -19.95 -10.77 -6.92
C PRO A 216 -18.82 -11.52 -7.63
N GLY A 217 -17.74 -11.83 -6.91
CA GLY A 217 -16.49 -12.36 -7.46
C GLY A 217 -15.32 -11.37 -7.43
N ASP A 218 -15.56 -10.09 -7.17
CA ASP A 218 -14.50 -9.07 -7.05
C ASP A 218 -13.79 -9.14 -5.70
N THR A 219 -12.47 -8.96 -5.71
CA THR A 219 -11.67 -8.61 -4.52
C THR A 219 -11.03 -7.25 -4.69
N ILE A 220 -11.24 -6.35 -3.72
CA ILE A 220 -10.60 -5.03 -3.66
C ILE A 220 -9.37 -5.14 -2.76
N ILE A 221 -8.22 -4.68 -3.24
CA ILE A 221 -6.95 -4.69 -2.51
C ILE A 221 -6.46 -3.26 -2.35
N THR A 222 -6.38 -2.78 -1.11
CA THR A 222 -5.67 -1.53 -0.77
C THR A 222 -4.20 -1.81 -0.50
N ARG A 223 -3.36 -0.80 -0.72
CA ARG A 223 -1.93 -0.83 -0.40
C ARG A 223 -1.64 0.26 0.62
N GLU A 224 -0.84 1.25 0.28
CA GLU A 224 -0.41 2.31 1.21
C GLU A 224 -1.55 3.25 1.65
N HIS A 225 -2.72 3.21 0.99
CA HIS A 225 -3.80 4.18 1.12
C HIS A 225 -5.18 3.51 1.16
N ALA A 226 -6.10 4.08 1.95
CA ALA A 226 -7.48 3.63 2.10
C ALA A 226 -8.35 3.89 0.86
N ALA A 227 -9.37 3.04 0.67
CA ALA A 227 -10.44 3.20 -0.31
C ALA A 227 -11.80 3.28 0.38
N ASP A 228 -12.76 3.96 -0.22
CA ASP A 228 -14.09 4.20 0.37
C ASP A 228 -15.21 3.66 -0.53
N ILE A 229 -16.15 2.94 0.05
CA ILE A 229 -17.24 2.21 -0.61
C ILE A 229 -18.57 2.63 0.02
N GLN A 230 -19.62 2.72 -0.77
CA GLN A 230 -21.00 2.87 -0.30
C GLN A 230 -21.81 1.61 -0.60
N GLY A 231 -22.63 1.18 0.36
CA GLY A 231 -23.63 0.13 0.15
C GLY A 231 -24.98 0.69 -0.27
N GLU A 232 -25.77 -0.13 -0.98
CA GLU A 232 -27.18 0.10 -1.27
C GLU A 232 -27.93 0.51 0.02
N GLY A 233 -28.66 1.62 0.00
CA GLY A 233 -29.35 2.17 1.17
C GLY A 233 -28.49 3.10 2.05
N GLY A 234 -27.42 3.68 1.50
CA GLY A 234 -26.86 4.93 2.03
C GLY A 234 -25.84 4.81 3.16
N PHE A 235 -25.20 3.65 3.35
CA PHE A 235 -24.15 3.45 4.37
C PHE A 235 -22.74 3.40 3.77
N ALA A 236 -21.72 3.72 4.56
CA ALA A 236 -20.33 3.77 4.11
C ALA A 236 -19.45 2.66 4.73
N ILE A 237 -18.45 2.21 3.97
CA ILE A 237 -17.40 1.27 4.37
C ILE A 237 -16.06 1.86 3.94
N ARG A 238 -15.14 2.08 4.87
CA ARG A 238 -13.73 2.41 4.57
C ARG A 238 -12.89 1.16 4.65
N LEU A 239 -12.22 0.83 3.56
CA LEU A 239 -11.17 -0.19 3.51
C LEU A 239 -9.84 0.48 3.84
N LYS A 240 -9.29 0.25 5.04
CA LYS A 240 -8.04 0.86 5.50
C LYS A 240 -6.84 0.38 4.67
N PRO A 241 -5.64 1.00 4.77
CA PRO A 241 -4.43 0.51 4.10
C PRO A 241 -4.16 -0.99 4.34
N PHE A 242 -3.51 -1.63 3.36
CA PHE A 242 -3.07 -3.03 3.37
C PHE A 242 -4.18 -4.07 3.65
N SER A 243 -5.40 -3.80 3.16
CA SER A 243 -6.60 -4.59 3.42
C SER A 243 -7.17 -5.21 2.13
N GLU A 244 -7.80 -6.37 2.28
CA GLU A 244 -8.32 -7.20 1.19
C GLU A 244 -9.78 -7.56 1.45
N LEU A 245 -10.67 -7.10 0.56
CA LEU A 245 -12.12 -7.17 0.71
C LEU A 245 -12.75 -7.89 -0.49
N TYR A 246 -13.34 -9.06 -0.25
CA TYR A 246 -14.01 -9.89 -1.25
C TYR A 246 -15.53 -9.65 -1.24
N ILE A 247 -16.14 -9.63 -2.43
CA ILE A 247 -17.58 -9.56 -2.64
C ILE A 247 -18.09 -10.97 -2.99
N PRO A 248 -18.68 -11.71 -2.03
CA PRO A 248 -19.00 -13.13 -2.23
C PRO A 248 -20.22 -13.35 -3.16
N PRO A 249 -20.42 -14.57 -3.71
CA PRO A 249 -21.46 -14.82 -4.71
C PRO A 249 -22.90 -14.53 -4.26
N ASP A 250 -23.17 -14.61 -2.95
CA ASP A 250 -24.46 -14.29 -2.35
C ASP A 250 -24.72 -12.78 -2.21
N ALA A 251 -23.70 -11.93 -2.42
CA ALA A 251 -23.85 -10.48 -2.52
C ALA A 251 -24.78 -10.04 -3.66
N ARG A 252 -24.99 -10.88 -4.69
CA ARG A 252 -26.00 -10.66 -5.75
C ARG A 252 -27.42 -10.44 -5.21
N LYS A 253 -27.71 -10.94 -3.98
CA LYS A 253 -29.05 -10.89 -3.36
C LYS A 253 -29.09 -10.30 -1.95
N HIS A 254 -27.93 -10.18 -1.29
CA HIS A 254 -27.82 -9.77 0.11
C HIS A 254 -26.75 -8.69 0.26
N ARG A 255 -26.89 -7.80 1.24
CA ARG A 255 -25.86 -6.80 1.55
C ARG A 255 -24.77 -7.53 2.37
N VAL A 256 -23.87 -8.25 1.70
CA VAL A 256 -22.82 -9.07 2.34
C VAL A 256 -21.47 -8.89 1.67
N LEU A 257 -20.41 -8.80 2.47
CA LEU A 257 -19.02 -8.73 2.04
C LEU A 257 -18.14 -9.59 2.94
N GLN A 258 -16.89 -9.83 2.53
CA GLN A 258 -15.92 -10.63 3.27
C GLN A 258 -14.58 -9.91 3.41
N LEU A 259 -14.14 -9.64 4.64
CA LEU A 259 -12.79 -9.16 4.91
C LEU A 259 -11.85 -10.36 5.00
N ASN A 260 -10.98 -10.52 4.00
CA ASN A 260 -9.95 -11.56 4.00
C ASN A 260 -8.77 -11.16 4.91
N ARG A 261 -8.39 -9.88 4.89
CA ARG A 261 -7.25 -9.35 5.65
C ARG A 261 -7.34 -7.83 5.86
N GLY A 262 -6.71 -7.33 6.91
CA GLY A 262 -6.53 -5.90 7.16
C GLY A 262 -7.61 -5.33 8.06
N SER A 263 -8.14 -4.15 7.74
CA SER A 263 -9.19 -3.49 8.53
C SER A 263 -10.24 -2.79 7.67
N ILE A 264 -11.50 -2.86 8.09
CA ILE A 264 -12.58 -1.98 7.62
C ILE A 264 -13.22 -1.21 8.77
N ILE A 265 -13.60 0.04 8.50
CA ILE A 265 -14.63 0.76 9.27
C ILE A 265 -15.94 0.64 8.50
N VAL A 266 -17.05 0.43 9.21
CA VAL A 266 -18.40 0.55 8.67
C VAL A 266 -19.16 1.62 9.47
N ASP A 267 -19.70 2.62 8.76
CA ASP A 267 -20.70 3.58 9.26
C ASP A 267 -22.07 3.13 8.73
N TYR A 268 -22.74 2.23 9.47
CA TYR A 268 -24.03 1.66 9.07
C TYR A 268 -25.20 2.48 9.61
N SER A 269 -25.41 3.64 8.97
CA SER A 269 -26.61 4.46 9.07
C SER A 269 -27.75 4.03 8.13
N GLY A 270 -27.54 2.96 7.35
CA GLY A 270 -28.38 2.65 6.19
C GLY A 270 -29.76 2.07 6.48
N GLU A 271 -30.80 2.71 5.94
CA GLU A 271 -32.15 2.17 5.94
C GLU A 271 -32.32 1.09 4.84
N GLY A 272 -33.28 0.17 5.01
CA GLY A 272 -33.64 -0.81 3.98
C GLY A 272 -33.99 -2.21 4.51
N PRO A 273 -34.60 -3.08 3.68
CA PRO A 273 -35.19 -4.36 4.11
C PRO A 273 -34.20 -5.53 4.21
N LEU A 274 -33.00 -5.42 3.63
CA LEU A 274 -31.99 -6.48 3.63
C LEU A 274 -31.01 -6.30 4.81
N PRO A 275 -30.72 -7.33 5.62
CA PRO A 275 -29.66 -7.23 6.62
C PRO A 275 -28.30 -6.98 5.95
N PHE A 276 -27.41 -6.27 6.64
CA PHE A 276 -26.01 -6.14 6.25
C PHE A 276 -25.13 -7.04 7.12
N ARG A 277 -24.15 -7.69 6.50
CA ARG A 277 -23.27 -8.68 7.14
C ARG A 277 -21.82 -8.56 6.64
N VAL A 278 -20.87 -8.64 7.58
CA VAL A 278 -19.44 -8.82 7.27
C VAL A 278 -19.04 -10.25 7.62
N ARG A 279 -18.40 -10.96 6.69
CA ARG A 279 -17.70 -12.23 6.97
C ARG A 279 -16.22 -11.95 7.22
N SER A 280 -15.60 -12.63 8.18
CA SER A 280 -14.14 -12.71 8.27
C SER A 280 -13.71 -13.90 9.15
N GLY A 281 -12.69 -14.66 8.75
CA GLY A 281 -12.12 -15.74 9.57
C GLY A 281 -13.09 -16.82 10.05
N GLY A 282 -14.19 -17.06 9.32
CA GLY A 282 -15.27 -17.96 9.75
C GLY A 282 -16.26 -17.37 10.76
N ILE A 283 -16.16 -16.08 11.08
CA ILE A 283 -17.13 -15.30 11.87
C ILE A 283 -18.05 -14.52 10.93
N ASN A 284 -19.34 -14.48 11.25
CA ASN A 284 -20.33 -13.57 10.70
C ASN A 284 -20.54 -12.42 11.69
N VAL A 285 -20.46 -11.17 11.21
CA VAL A 285 -20.85 -9.95 11.94
C VAL A 285 -22.16 -9.43 11.35
N ASP A 286 -23.26 -9.64 12.05
CA ASP A 286 -24.60 -9.16 11.68
C ASP A 286 -24.89 -7.78 12.30
N VAL A 287 -25.33 -6.84 11.46
CA VAL A 287 -25.31 -5.40 11.75
C VAL A 287 -26.70 -4.85 12.07
N LYS A 288 -26.83 -4.02 13.12
CA LYS A 288 -28.14 -3.49 13.62
C LYS A 288 -28.20 -1.96 13.75
N GLY A 289 -27.78 -1.20 12.72
CA GLY A 289 -27.80 0.29 12.79
C GLY A 289 -26.70 0.81 13.72
N THR A 290 -25.46 0.81 13.25
CA THR A 290 -24.27 0.80 14.13
C THR A 290 -23.01 1.19 13.36
N THR A 291 -22.08 1.86 14.06
CA THR A 291 -20.74 2.12 13.55
C THR A 291 -19.76 1.20 14.25
N PHE A 292 -18.96 0.44 13.49
CA PHE A 292 -18.07 -0.59 14.00
C PHE A 292 -16.84 -0.81 13.09
N VAL A 293 -15.84 -1.48 13.63
CA VAL A 293 -14.58 -1.80 12.94
C VAL A 293 -14.35 -3.31 13.00
N VAL A 294 -13.86 -3.89 11.90
CA VAL A 294 -13.42 -5.29 11.82
C VAL A 294 -11.96 -5.30 11.37
N GLU A 295 -11.14 -6.07 12.07
CA GLU A 295 -9.71 -6.29 11.81
C GLU A 295 -9.46 -7.80 11.64
N ALA A 296 -8.62 -8.20 10.68
CA ALA A 296 -8.39 -9.59 10.33
C ALA A 296 -6.93 -9.88 9.92
N GLY A 297 -6.35 -10.95 10.46
CA GLY A 297 -4.98 -11.36 10.17
C GLY A 297 -3.94 -10.58 10.98
N ASP A 298 -4.14 -10.51 12.30
CA ASP A 298 -3.12 -10.09 13.27
C ASP A 298 -1.96 -11.11 13.37
N GLU A 299 -0.97 -10.85 14.24
CA GLU A 299 0.17 -11.77 14.45
C GLU A 299 -0.23 -13.18 14.96
N LYS A 300 -1.49 -13.39 15.34
CA LYS A 300 -2.02 -14.62 15.93
C LYS A 300 -3.10 -15.28 15.07
N ASP A 301 -3.34 -14.77 13.85
CA ASP A 301 -4.42 -15.21 12.96
C ASP A 301 -5.80 -15.14 13.64
N ARG A 302 -6.13 -13.95 14.17
CA ARG A 302 -7.42 -13.65 14.83
C ARG A 302 -8.19 -12.59 14.06
N VAL A 303 -9.50 -12.62 14.25
CA VAL A 303 -10.46 -11.56 13.88
C VAL A 303 -10.75 -10.75 15.14
N LYS A 304 -10.74 -9.42 15.02
CA LYS A 304 -11.09 -8.47 16.09
C LYS A 304 -12.20 -7.55 15.61
N VAL A 305 -13.18 -7.28 16.47
CA VAL A 305 -14.34 -6.42 16.18
C VAL A 305 -14.49 -5.41 17.31
N ARG A 306 -14.50 -4.10 17.00
CA ARG A 306 -14.76 -3.00 17.95
C ARG A 306 -16.07 -2.30 17.57
N VAL A 307 -16.96 -2.01 18.53
CA VAL A 307 -18.21 -1.27 18.28
C VAL A 307 -18.10 0.15 18.83
N LEU A 308 -18.34 1.13 17.96
CA LEU A 308 -18.25 2.56 18.30
C LEU A 308 -19.63 3.10 18.73
N GLU A 309 -20.67 2.78 17.96
CA GLU A 309 -22.06 3.18 18.24
C GLU A 309 -23.02 2.02 17.91
N GLY A 310 -24.13 1.88 18.64
CA GLY A 310 -25.14 0.85 18.37
C GLY A 310 -24.79 -0.56 18.90
N GLU A 311 -25.15 -1.60 18.14
CA GLU A 311 -24.98 -3.01 18.52
C GLU A 311 -24.73 -3.90 17.28
N VAL A 312 -23.81 -4.88 17.37
CA VAL A 312 -23.63 -5.96 16.38
C VAL A 312 -23.85 -7.34 17.02
N ASN A 313 -24.13 -8.35 16.19
CA ASN A 313 -24.14 -9.76 16.57
C ASN A 313 -22.95 -10.47 15.91
N LEU A 314 -22.23 -11.30 16.66
CA LEU A 314 -21.25 -12.26 16.15
C LEU A 314 -21.82 -13.68 16.21
N SER A 315 -21.66 -14.46 15.15
CA SER A 315 -21.82 -15.91 15.17
C SER A 315 -20.68 -16.59 14.43
N ARG A 316 -20.45 -17.89 14.66
CA ARG A 316 -19.66 -18.70 13.73
C ARG A 316 -20.45 -18.89 12.42
N ASP A 317 -19.76 -19.20 11.32
CA ASP A 317 -20.39 -19.54 10.04
C ASP A 317 -20.73 -21.03 9.95
N ASP A 318 -21.91 -21.34 9.41
CA ASP A 318 -22.42 -22.71 9.29
C ASP A 318 -21.47 -23.62 8.50
N SER A 319 -20.75 -23.10 7.50
CA SER A 319 -19.78 -23.87 6.72
C SER A 319 -18.59 -24.35 7.56
N VAL A 320 -18.24 -23.62 8.62
CA VAL A 320 -17.19 -23.99 9.58
C VAL A 320 -17.73 -25.04 10.56
N LEU A 321 -18.96 -24.87 11.04
CA LEU A 321 -19.62 -25.83 11.92
C LEU A 321 -19.80 -27.19 11.24
N ASP A 322 -20.35 -27.21 10.02
CA ASP A 322 -20.52 -28.42 9.21
C ASP A 322 -19.20 -29.07 8.80
N ARG A 323 -18.10 -28.30 8.78
CA ARG A 323 -16.75 -28.84 8.58
C ARG A 323 -16.20 -29.47 9.86
N ILE A 324 -16.34 -28.82 11.01
CA ILE A 324 -15.92 -29.35 12.32
C ILE A 324 -16.68 -30.64 12.68
N ARG A 325 -17.99 -30.69 12.38
CA ARG A 325 -18.86 -31.87 12.55
C ARG A 325 -18.42 -33.11 11.74
N GLN A 326 -17.41 -33.00 10.87
CA GLN A 326 -16.80 -34.12 10.13
C GLN A 326 -15.59 -34.76 10.86
N SER A 327 -15.11 -34.17 11.95
CA SER A 327 -13.98 -34.68 12.74
C SER A 327 -14.40 -35.84 13.66
N ASP A 328 -13.41 -36.61 14.13
CA ASP A 328 -13.62 -37.73 15.04
C ASP A 328 -13.82 -37.25 16.49
N VAL A 329 -15.04 -37.40 17.00
CA VAL A 329 -15.40 -37.02 18.37
C VAL A 329 -14.73 -37.93 19.42
N GLU A 330 -14.32 -39.16 19.07
CA GLU A 330 -13.53 -40.00 20.00
C GLU A 330 -12.11 -39.44 20.20
N LYS A 331 -11.61 -38.67 19.23
CA LYS A 331 -10.30 -38.01 19.26
C LYS A 331 -10.32 -36.67 20.01
N TYR A 332 -11.47 -36.00 20.06
CA TYR A 332 -11.67 -34.70 20.71
C TYR A 332 -12.95 -34.74 21.58
N PRO A 333 -12.93 -35.32 22.80
CA PRO A 333 -14.12 -35.50 23.64
C PRO A 333 -14.84 -34.19 23.99
N GLU A 334 -14.11 -33.08 24.09
CA GLU A 334 -14.62 -31.73 24.39
C GLU A 334 -15.34 -31.08 23.18
N LEU A 335 -15.27 -31.68 21.98
CA LEU A 335 -15.72 -31.06 20.74
C LEU A 335 -17.22 -30.77 20.72
N SER A 336 -18.05 -31.59 21.37
CA SER A 336 -19.49 -31.32 21.46
C SER A 336 -19.78 -30.01 22.21
N GLU A 337 -19.10 -29.79 23.33
CA GLU A 337 -19.26 -28.55 24.12
C GLU A 337 -18.69 -27.34 23.37
N ALA A 338 -17.60 -27.53 22.62
CA ALA A 338 -17.04 -26.48 21.76
C ALA A 338 -18.01 -26.08 20.63
N ILE A 339 -18.72 -27.04 20.00
CA ILE A 339 -19.75 -26.76 18.98
C ILE A 339 -20.95 -26.05 19.62
N ASP A 340 -21.46 -26.56 20.75
CA ASP A 340 -22.57 -25.94 21.48
C ASP A 340 -22.27 -24.47 21.85
N GLN A 341 -21.01 -24.15 22.19
CA GLN A 341 -20.55 -22.79 22.45
C GLN A 341 -20.39 -21.92 21.19
N MET A 342 -20.09 -22.51 20.03
CA MET A 342 -20.00 -21.77 18.74
C MET A 342 -21.36 -21.42 18.14
N GLU A 343 -22.41 -22.17 18.46
CA GLU A 343 -23.79 -21.88 18.05
C GLU A 343 -24.40 -20.69 18.83
N ILE A 344 -23.73 -20.20 19.88
CA ILE A 344 -24.16 -19.03 20.66
C ILE A 344 -23.81 -17.74 19.91
N THR A 345 -24.84 -16.97 19.52
CA THR A 345 -24.67 -15.59 19.05
C THR A 345 -24.23 -14.67 20.19
N VAL A 346 -23.09 -14.00 20.02
CA VAL A 346 -22.54 -13.01 20.96
C VAL A 346 -22.92 -11.60 20.50
N SER A 347 -23.65 -10.84 21.33
CA SER A 347 -23.98 -9.43 21.02
C SER A 347 -22.96 -8.48 21.64
N LEU A 348 -22.48 -7.51 20.86
CA LEU A 348 -21.55 -6.45 21.27
C LEU A 348 -22.20 -5.08 21.09
N LYS A 349 -21.98 -4.16 22.02
CA LYS A 349 -22.53 -2.80 22.05
C LYS A 349 -21.43 -1.76 21.97
N ALA A 350 -21.80 -0.50 21.71
CA ALA A 350 -20.90 0.65 21.78
C ALA A 350 -19.97 0.61 23.03
N GLY A 351 -18.66 0.52 22.80
CA GLY A 351 -17.63 0.35 23.83
C GLY A 351 -17.06 -1.08 23.97
N ASP A 352 -17.76 -2.10 23.45
CA ASP A 352 -17.31 -3.49 23.47
C ASP A 352 -16.32 -3.80 22.33
N GLU A 353 -15.37 -4.68 22.63
CA GLU A 353 -14.50 -5.37 21.69
C GLU A 353 -14.72 -6.88 21.80
N ALA A 354 -14.59 -7.61 20.71
CA ALA A 354 -14.40 -9.07 20.78
C ALA A 354 -13.28 -9.53 19.85
N THR A 355 -12.66 -10.64 20.23
CA THR A 355 -11.60 -11.29 19.46
C THR A 355 -11.84 -12.79 19.34
N ALA A 356 -11.66 -13.35 18.13
CA ALA A 356 -11.93 -14.75 17.83
C ALA A 356 -10.84 -15.34 16.93
N THR A 357 -10.49 -16.61 17.13
CA THR A 357 -9.58 -17.34 16.24
C THR A 357 -10.17 -17.51 14.84
N VAL A 358 -9.34 -17.35 13.82
CA VAL A 358 -9.67 -17.70 12.44
C VAL A 358 -9.87 -19.22 12.31
N LEU A 359 -11.04 -19.60 11.79
CA LEU A 359 -11.41 -20.97 11.43
C LEU A 359 -11.87 -20.97 9.96
N ASP A 360 -10.96 -21.29 9.04
CA ASP A 360 -11.27 -21.39 7.62
C ASP A 360 -11.87 -22.77 7.29
N SER A 361 -13.07 -22.81 6.71
CA SER A 361 -13.73 -24.05 6.30
C SER A 361 -12.99 -24.83 5.19
N THR A 362 -11.96 -24.26 4.56
CA THR A 362 -11.08 -25.01 3.64
C THR A 362 -10.10 -25.95 4.36
N GLU A 363 -9.78 -25.73 5.63
CA GLU A 363 -8.89 -26.59 6.43
C GLU A 363 -9.45 -28.03 6.58
N ASP A 364 -8.61 -28.97 7.02
CA ASP A 364 -9.08 -30.29 7.42
C ASP A 364 -9.86 -30.23 8.74
N ALA A 365 -10.82 -31.14 8.89
CA ALA A 365 -11.73 -31.15 10.04
C ALA A 365 -11.02 -31.35 11.38
N ASP A 366 -9.87 -32.03 11.40
CA ASP A 366 -9.11 -32.32 12.62
C ASP A 366 -8.26 -31.13 13.08
N SER A 367 -7.74 -30.31 12.15
CA SER A 367 -7.15 -29.00 12.45
C SER A 367 -8.20 -28.07 13.06
N LEU A 368 -9.36 -27.95 12.41
CA LEU A 368 -10.45 -27.09 12.86
C LEU A 368 -11.03 -27.53 14.20
N ALA A 369 -11.28 -28.82 14.42
CA ALA A 369 -11.73 -29.35 15.71
C ALA A 369 -10.73 -29.05 16.84
N LYS A 370 -9.43 -29.17 16.57
CA LYS A 370 -8.38 -28.82 17.54
C LYS A 370 -8.37 -27.32 17.87
N LYS A 371 -8.48 -26.44 16.87
CA LYS A 371 -8.58 -24.98 17.09
C LYS A 371 -9.87 -24.64 17.87
N ALA A 372 -11.00 -25.24 17.47
CA ALA A 372 -12.32 -25.06 18.07
C ALA A 372 -12.36 -25.39 19.56
N VAL A 373 -11.73 -26.49 19.98
CA VAL A 373 -11.65 -26.88 21.40
C VAL A 373 -10.78 -25.90 22.22
N SER A 374 -9.83 -25.19 21.61
CA SER A 374 -8.98 -24.21 22.34
C SER A 374 -9.61 -22.82 22.50
N GLU A 375 -10.33 -22.32 21.50
CA GLU A 375 -11.00 -21.00 21.52
C GLU A 375 -12.33 -21.09 20.73
N PRO A 376 -13.41 -21.65 21.33
CA PRO A 376 -14.66 -21.88 20.61
C PRO A 376 -15.41 -20.58 20.27
N ALA A 377 -15.74 -19.80 21.31
CA ALA A 377 -16.51 -18.57 21.21
C ALA A 377 -15.61 -17.31 21.15
N PRO A 378 -16.07 -16.20 20.55
CA PRO A 378 -15.39 -14.90 20.63
C PRO A 378 -15.19 -14.44 22.08
N ALA A 379 -13.95 -14.07 22.43
CA ALA A 379 -13.62 -13.50 23.73
C ALA A 379 -13.92 -12.00 23.74
N VAL A 380 -14.84 -11.57 24.61
CA VAL A 380 -15.33 -10.19 24.73
C VAL A 380 -14.57 -9.42 25.82
N SER A 381 -14.27 -8.14 25.58
CA SER A 381 -13.64 -7.20 26.51
C SER A 381 -14.12 -5.77 26.25
N GLU A 382 -13.82 -4.83 27.16
CA GLU A 382 -13.96 -3.40 26.86
C GLU A 382 -12.90 -2.99 25.82
N ALA A 383 -13.28 -2.17 24.84
CA ALA A 383 -12.37 -1.63 23.83
C ALA A 383 -11.55 -0.45 24.40
N SER A 384 -10.37 -0.18 23.82
CA SER A 384 -9.56 0.97 24.21
C SER A 384 -10.21 2.30 23.81
N GLU A 385 -10.36 3.23 24.75
CA GLU A 385 -10.85 4.60 24.49
C GLU A 385 -10.04 5.29 23.38
N GLU A 386 -8.73 5.08 23.32
CA GLU A 386 -7.83 5.65 22.31
C GLU A 386 -8.10 5.06 20.91
N GLU A 387 -8.39 3.75 20.81
CA GLU A 387 -8.73 3.12 19.53
C GLU A 387 -10.11 3.53 19.04
N LEU A 388 -11.11 3.53 19.93
CA LEU A 388 -12.47 4.00 19.63
C LEU A 388 -12.47 5.45 19.16
N ALA A 389 -11.72 6.34 19.84
CA ALA A 389 -11.66 7.75 19.48
C ALA A 389 -11.02 7.98 18.10
N ARG A 390 -9.95 7.25 17.76
CA ARG A 390 -9.32 7.30 16.43
C ARG A 390 -10.26 6.79 15.34
N ASP A 391 -10.85 5.61 15.54
CA ASP A 391 -11.76 5.02 14.55
C ASP A 391 -13.02 5.88 14.34
N ALA A 392 -13.54 6.54 15.39
CA ALA A 392 -14.67 7.46 15.28
C ALA A 392 -14.32 8.75 14.51
N GLN A 393 -13.11 9.29 14.70
CA GLN A 393 -12.62 10.42 13.92
C GLN A 393 -12.50 10.04 12.44
N GLU A 394 -11.95 8.85 12.14
CA GLU A 394 -11.86 8.33 10.77
C GLU A 394 -13.24 8.06 10.15
N ALA A 395 -14.18 7.48 10.90
CA ALA A 395 -15.58 7.26 10.50
C ALA A 395 -16.32 8.56 10.16
N SER A 396 -16.10 9.63 10.95
CA SER A 396 -16.69 10.95 10.70
C SER A 396 -16.34 11.52 9.33
N LEU A 397 -15.28 11.03 8.68
CA LEU A 397 -14.82 11.44 7.34
C LEU A 397 -15.27 10.48 6.22
N MET A 398 -16.33 9.69 6.42
CA MET A 398 -16.91 8.77 5.40
C MET A 398 -18.26 9.30 4.85
N PRO A 399 -18.27 10.25 3.89
CA PRO A 399 -19.51 10.72 3.28
C PRO A 399 -20.11 9.74 2.26
N VAL A 400 -21.43 9.78 2.10
CA VAL A 400 -22.18 9.01 1.08
C VAL A 400 -22.79 9.90 0.00
N LEU A 401 -23.14 9.29 -1.14
CA LEU A 401 -24.08 9.82 -2.13
C LEU A 401 -25.52 9.66 -1.59
N PRO A 402 -26.42 10.64 -1.82
CA PRO A 402 -27.86 10.43 -1.67
C PRO A 402 -28.35 9.33 -2.62
N ASP A 403 -29.44 8.64 -2.26
CA ASP A 403 -29.95 7.47 -2.99
C ASP A 403 -30.13 7.73 -4.50
N GLU A 404 -30.72 8.87 -4.90
CA GLU A 404 -30.89 9.27 -6.30
C GLU A 404 -29.55 9.27 -7.07
N ALA A 405 -28.50 9.86 -6.49
CA ALA A 405 -27.17 9.92 -7.08
C ALA A 405 -26.40 8.59 -6.98
N PHE A 406 -26.76 7.70 -6.05
CA PHE A 406 -26.24 6.34 -5.99
C PHE A 406 -26.83 5.48 -7.11
N GLU A 407 -28.14 5.56 -7.37
CA GLU A 407 -28.79 4.86 -8.47
C GLU A 407 -28.29 5.38 -9.83
N GLU A 408 -28.15 6.70 -10.03
CA GLU A 408 -27.53 7.30 -11.22
C GLU A 408 -26.10 6.78 -11.46
N ALA A 409 -25.26 6.79 -10.41
CA ALA A 409 -23.89 6.30 -10.49
C ALA A 409 -23.80 4.80 -10.83
N ARG A 410 -24.72 4.00 -10.28
CA ARG A 410 -24.82 2.56 -10.49
C ARG A 410 -25.27 2.22 -11.92
N GLU A 411 -26.17 3.00 -12.51
CA GLU A 411 -26.56 2.86 -13.92
C GLU A 411 -25.43 3.33 -14.86
N ALA A 412 -24.80 4.48 -14.59
CA ALA A 412 -23.68 4.97 -15.39
C ALA A 412 -22.48 4.02 -15.37
N GLY A 413 -22.16 3.43 -14.22
CA GLY A 413 -21.11 2.41 -14.06
C GLY A 413 -21.32 1.12 -14.85
N LEU A 414 -22.54 0.87 -15.33
CA LEU A 414 -22.90 -0.24 -16.22
C LEU A 414 -22.92 0.14 -17.71
N SER A 415 -22.62 1.38 -18.10
CA SER A 415 -22.60 1.76 -19.53
C SER A 415 -21.52 0.98 -20.29
N GLU A 416 -21.90 0.47 -21.48
CA GLU A 416 -20.94 -0.10 -22.44
C GLU A 416 -19.94 0.95 -22.94
N ASP A 417 -20.30 2.24 -22.88
CA ASP A 417 -19.39 3.34 -23.23
C ASP A 417 -18.42 3.64 -22.09
N SER A 418 -17.13 3.76 -22.42
CA SER A 418 -16.08 4.18 -21.48
C SER A 418 -16.15 5.67 -21.16
N GLU A 419 -16.59 6.52 -22.10
CA GLU A 419 -16.63 7.98 -21.88
C GLU A 419 -17.70 8.34 -20.83
N ASP A 420 -18.86 7.68 -20.86
CA ASP A 420 -19.90 7.78 -19.82
C ASP A 420 -19.37 7.39 -18.43
N ARG A 421 -18.71 6.22 -18.34
CA ARG A 421 -18.16 5.68 -17.08
C ARG A 421 -17.06 6.60 -16.52
N GLU A 422 -16.19 7.12 -17.38
CA GLU A 422 -15.16 8.10 -16.98
C GLU A 422 -15.77 9.44 -16.52
N GLU A 423 -16.90 9.88 -17.08
CA GLU A 423 -17.58 11.11 -16.65
C GLU A 423 -18.26 10.96 -15.28
N ALA A 424 -19.00 9.86 -15.09
CA ALA A 424 -19.57 9.53 -13.80
C ALA A 424 -18.49 9.40 -12.72
N ALA A 425 -17.40 8.68 -13.01
CA ALA A 425 -16.26 8.52 -12.10
C ALA A 425 -15.67 9.86 -11.63
N ARG A 426 -15.41 10.79 -12.58
CA ARG A 426 -14.92 12.15 -12.29
C ARG A 426 -15.89 12.93 -11.39
N SER A 427 -17.17 12.95 -11.74
CA SER A 427 -18.23 13.67 -11.01
C SER A 427 -18.38 13.16 -9.56
N ILE A 428 -18.38 11.83 -9.39
CA ILE A 428 -18.48 11.16 -8.08
C ILE A 428 -17.27 11.50 -7.22
N GLU A 429 -16.05 11.45 -7.77
CA GLU A 429 -14.83 11.72 -7.01
C GLU A 429 -14.70 13.19 -6.57
N GLU A 430 -15.04 14.15 -7.44
CA GLU A 430 -15.06 15.57 -7.10
C GLU A 430 -16.07 15.87 -5.98
N ASN A 431 -17.27 15.28 -6.06
CA ASN A 431 -18.31 15.38 -5.05
C ASN A 431 -17.87 14.75 -3.71
N TYR A 432 -17.26 13.57 -3.78
CA TYR A 432 -16.73 12.86 -2.61
C TYR A 432 -15.61 13.66 -1.92
N LYS A 433 -14.57 14.07 -2.64
CA LYS A 433 -13.46 14.88 -2.13
C LYS A 433 -13.94 16.18 -1.48
N LYS A 434 -14.93 16.85 -2.09
CA LYS A 434 -15.56 18.05 -1.54
C LYS A 434 -16.28 17.78 -0.22
N LYS A 435 -17.07 16.70 -0.12
CA LYS A 435 -17.74 16.30 1.12
C LYS A 435 -16.77 15.89 2.23
N VAL A 436 -15.66 15.22 1.88
CA VAL A 436 -14.58 14.87 2.82
C VAL A 436 -13.96 16.13 3.42
N GLN A 437 -13.70 17.18 2.62
CA GLN A 437 -13.22 18.45 3.17
C GLN A 437 -14.23 19.10 4.12
N THR A 438 -15.53 19.15 3.77
CA THR A 438 -16.57 19.71 4.66
C THR A 438 -16.69 18.93 5.98
N ARG A 439 -16.68 17.59 5.94
CA ARG A 439 -16.62 16.76 7.17
C ARG A 439 -15.33 17.02 7.97
N GLY A 440 -14.20 17.26 7.28
CA GLY A 440 -12.95 17.70 7.89
C GLY A 440 -13.03 19.04 8.62
N ASP A 441 -13.81 20.00 8.09
CA ASP A 441 -14.06 21.28 8.76
C ASP A 441 -14.88 21.12 10.05
N ASP A 442 -15.82 20.17 10.07
CA ASP A 442 -16.59 19.85 11.28
C ASP A 442 -15.78 19.05 12.30
N LEU A 443 -14.95 18.10 11.86
CA LEU A 443 -13.96 17.42 12.70
C LEU A 443 -12.98 18.41 13.35
N GLU A 444 -12.47 19.40 12.60
CA GLU A 444 -11.60 20.44 13.16
C GLU A 444 -12.29 21.26 14.26
N LYS A 445 -13.59 21.57 14.10
CA LYS A 445 -14.39 22.26 15.14
C LYS A 445 -14.58 21.36 16.36
N GLN A 446 -14.86 20.07 16.17
CA GLN A 446 -15.02 19.10 17.26
C GLN A 446 -13.73 18.99 18.08
N LEU A 447 -12.59 18.76 17.43
CA LEU A 447 -11.28 18.66 18.08
C LEU A 447 -10.94 19.92 18.89
N LYS A 448 -11.19 21.12 18.33
CA LYS A 448 -10.99 22.41 19.02
C LYS A 448 -11.98 22.67 20.16
N LEU A 449 -13.04 21.88 20.29
CA LEU A 449 -14.04 21.97 21.38
C LEU A 449 -13.85 20.89 22.46
N SER A 450 -13.51 19.66 22.08
CA SER A 450 -13.21 18.57 23.03
C SER A 450 -11.83 18.74 23.66
N ASN A 451 -10.84 19.09 22.86
CA ASN A 451 -9.44 19.07 23.24
C ASN A 451 -8.98 20.50 23.55
N LYS A 452 -9.27 20.96 24.76
CA LYS A 452 -8.49 22.03 25.39
C LYS A 452 -7.09 21.51 25.69
N ILE A 453 -6.25 21.54 24.67
CA ILE A 453 -4.82 21.30 24.74
C ILE A 453 -4.19 22.70 24.81
N ASP A 454 -4.05 23.19 26.03
CA ASP A 454 -3.41 24.47 26.32
C ASP A 454 -1.88 24.29 26.49
N SER A 455 -1.39 23.03 26.56
CA SER A 455 0.05 22.69 26.66
C SER A 455 0.53 21.55 25.75
N ALA A 456 1.85 21.56 25.51
CA ALA A 456 2.64 20.51 24.89
C ALA A 456 2.42 19.10 25.49
N GLU A 457 2.39 19.02 26.82
CA GLU A 457 2.25 17.78 27.59
C GLU A 457 0.84 17.22 27.52
N GLU A 458 -0.17 18.09 27.37
CA GLU A 458 -1.56 17.69 27.13
C GLU A 458 -1.72 17.07 25.73
N PHE A 459 -1.06 17.63 24.71
CA PHE A 459 -1.02 17.04 23.37
C PHE A 459 -0.39 15.64 23.41
N LYS A 460 0.79 15.50 24.04
CA LYS A 460 1.51 14.22 24.21
C LYS A 460 0.75 13.14 24.99
N LYS A 461 -0.24 13.56 25.79
CA LYS A 461 -1.11 12.64 26.53
C LYS A 461 -2.32 12.20 25.69
N ALA A 462 -2.89 13.09 24.88
CA ALA A 462 -4.01 12.78 23.99
C ALA A 462 -3.57 12.03 22.71
N TYR A 463 -2.34 12.28 22.25
CA TYR A 463 -1.77 11.73 21.02
C TYR A 463 -0.40 11.08 21.32
N PRO A 464 -0.36 9.76 21.61
CA PRO A 464 0.86 9.08 22.04
C PRO A 464 1.84 8.76 20.90
N VAL A 465 1.41 8.91 19.64
CA VAL A 465 2.27 8.81 18.44
C VAL A 465 2.28 10.16 17.73
N LEU A 466 3.47 10.59 17.33
CA LEU A 466 3.67 11.78 16.50
C LEU A 466 4.28 11.38 15.16
N GLU A 467 3.68 11.88 14.09
CA GLU A 467 4.18 11.79 12.74
C GLU A 467 4.79 13.12 12.28
N VAL A 468 5.91 13.05 11.57
CA VAL A 468 6.44 14.15 10.75
C VAL A 468 6.26 13.77 9.30
N VAL A 469 5.26 14.36 8.66
CA VAL A 469 4.92 14.19 7.25
C VAL A 469 5.78 15.15 6.43
N HIS A 470 6.66 14.61 5.59
CA HIS A 470 7.49 15.38 4.66
C HIS A 470 6.82 15.38 3.29
N LEU A 471 6.70 16.56 2.67
CA LEU A 471 6.07 16.74 1.36
C LEU A 471 7.12 16.90 0.26
N ASN A 472 6.76 16.51 -0.97
CA ASN A 472 7.61 16.53 -2.16
C ASN A 472 8.14 17.92 -2.55
N LYS A 473 7.51 19.00 -2.03
CA LYS A 473 7.95 20.41 -2.13
C LYS A 473 9.02 20.80 -1.11
N GLY A 474 9.43 19.90 -0.21
CA GLY A 474 10.43 20.14 0.83
C GLY A 474 9.88 20.80 2.11
N THR A 475 8.56 21.00 2.20
CA THR A 475 7.87 21.37 3.44
C THR A 475 7.66 20.14 4.33
N ARG A 476 7.54 20.34 5.64
CA ARG A 476 7.16 19.29 6.61
C ARG A 476 6.02 19.79 7.50
N HIS A 477 5.19 18.87 7.95
CA HIS A 477 4.21 19.10 9.02
C HIS A 477 4.36 18.02 10.09
N ALA A 478 4.21 18.40 11.35
CA ALA A 478 4.29 17.53 12.52
C ALA A 478 2.99 17.60 13.32
N GLY A 479 2.50 16.44 13.74
CA GLY A 479 1.24 16.28 14.45
C GLY A 479 0.93 14.79 14.64
N SER A 480 -0.33 14.45 14.89
CA SER A 480 -0.80 13.07 14.92
C SER A 480 -1.73 12.81 13.73
N ILE A 481 -1.49 11.75 12.95
CA ILE A 481 -2.37 11.36 11.84
C ILE A 481 -3.61 10.69 12.43
N ILE A 482 -4.71 11.45 12.49
CA ILE A 482 -5.96 10.99 13.08
C ILE A 482 -6.85 10.22 12.10
N ALA A 483 -6.69 10.47 10.78
CA ALA A 483 -7.48 9.80 9.74
C ALA A 483 -6.86 9.92 8.34
N GLN A 484 -7.31 9.05 7.44
CA GLN A 484 -7.04 9.11 6.00
C GLN A 484 -8.38 9.00 5.25
N ALA A 485 -8.67 9.94 4.35
CA ALA A 485 -9.95 9.97 3.61
C ALA A 485 -9.81 10.74 2.28
N GLY A 486 -10.40 10.25 1.19
CA GLY A 486 -10.56 11.01 -0.07
C GLY A 486 -9.26 11.56 -0.69
N GLY A 487 -8.12 10.90 -0.50
CA GLY A 487 -6.82 11.36 -0.98
C GLY A 487 -6.07 12.32 -0.04
N LEU A 488 -6.58 12.53 1.18
CA LEU A 488 -5.98 13.39 2.21
C LEU A 488 -5.55 12.57 3.44
N LEU A 489 -4.40 12.95 4.02
CA LEU A 489 -4.08 12.69 5.42
C LEU A 489 -4.59 13.85 6.28
N PHE A 490 -5.25 13.53 7.39
CA PHE A 490 -5.68 14.48 8.40
C PHE A 490 -4.71 14.42 9.57
N LEU A 491 -3.83 15.42 9.65
CA LEU A 491 -2.77 15.55 10.63
C LEU A 491 -3.14 16.65 11.64
N PHE A 492 -3.53 16.26 12.85
CA PHE A 492 -3.89 17.21 13.91
C PHE A 492 -2.64 17.65 14.69
N ALA A 493 -2.52 18.94 14.97
CA ALA A 493 -1.41 19.55 15.67
C ALA A 493 -1.91 20.66 16.63
N PRO A 494 -1.09 21.13 17.60
CA PRO A 494 -1.50 22.18 18.54
C PRO A 494 -1.96 23.49 17.88
N ASP A 495 -1.53 23.77 16.65
CA ASP A 495 -1.90 24.94 15.85
C ASP A 495 -3.08 24.73 14.87
N GLY A 496 -3.50 23.48 14.60
CA GLY A 496 -4.68 23.21 13.77
C GLY A 496 -4.76 21.81 13.16
N LEU A 497 -5.73 21.62 12.26
CA LEU A 497 -5.89 20.38 11.49
C LEU A 497 -5.34 20.56 10.07
N TYR A 498 -4.18 19.98 9.79
CA TYR A 498 -3.60 19.96 8.44
C TYR A 498 -4.26 18.90 7.58
N ARG A 499 -4.59 19.28 6.34
CA ARG A 499 -5.23 18.43 5.32
C ARG A 499 -4.22 18.24 4.19
N LEU A 500 -3.43 17.16 4.26
CA LEU A 500 -2.25 16.96 3.41
C LEU A 500 -2.57 16.02 2.25
N PRO A 501 -2.44 16.43 0.98
CA PRO A 501 -2.64 15.54 -0.16
C PRO A 501 -1.66 14.36 -0.12
N ILE A 502 -2.18 13.14 -0.17
CA ILE A 502 -1.38 11.90 -0.12
C ILE A 502 -0.35 11.87 -1.26
N GLU A 503 -0.72 12.32 -2.45
CA GLU A 503 0.14 12.40 -3.63
C GLU A 503 1.27 13.44 -3.50
N GLU A 504 1.21 14.31 -2.49
CA GLU A 504 2.30 15.23 -2.14
C GLU A 504 3.21 14.71 -1.03
N VAL A 505 2.90 13.59 -0.37
CA VAL A 505 3.74 13.00 0.69
C VAL A 505 4.93 12.24 0.08
N ASP A 506 6.14 12.57 0.54
CA ASP A 506 7.38 11.87 0.18
C ASP A 506 7.65 10.71 1.17
N TYR A 507 7.54 10.99 2.47
CA TYR A 507 7.58 9.99 3.55
C TYR A 507 7.04 10.55 4.87
N VAL A 508 6.82 9.65 5.83
CA VAL A 508 6.44 9.96 7.22
C VAL A 508 7.50 9.39 8.15
N ASP A 509 8.11 10.21 9.01
CA ASP A 509 8.90 9.74 10.14
C ASP A 509 7.98 9.60 11.36
N TYR A 510 8.01 8.45 12.04
CA TYR A 510 7.20 8.17 13.24
C TYR A 510 8.06 8.33 14.51
N TYR A 511 7.50 9.00 15.51
CA TYR A 511 8.13 9.26 16.81
C TYR A 511 7.28 8.71 17.94
N ASN A 512 7.90 7.92 18.82
CA ASN A 512 7.26 7.47 20.05
C ASN A 512 7.09 8.64 21.03
N ARG A 513 6.07 8.60 21.87
CA ARG A 513 5.79 9.59 22.93
C ARG A 513 7.02 10.08 23.69
N ASP A 514 7.92 9.16 24.02
CA ASP A 514 9.08 9.41 24.88
C ASP A 514 10.29 10.02 24.12
N GLU A 515 10.23 10.07 22.78
CA GLU A 515 11.21 10.71 21.88
C GLU A 515 10.72 12.09 21.35
N MET A 516 9.54 12.54 21.78
CA MET A 516 8.83 13.67 21.20
C MET A 516 9.28 15.03 21.76
N ASP A 517 9.90 15.88 20.94
CA ASP A 517 10.27 17.27 21.28
C ASP A 517 9.24 18.29 20.71
N MET A 518 9.00 19.37 21.43
CA MET A 518 8.14 20.47 20.96
C MET A 518 8.75 21.30 19.84
N ASP A 519 10.07 21.29 19.66
CA ASP A 519 10.69 21.89 18.48
C ASP A 519 10.40 21.09 17.19
N ILE A 520 10.04 19.80 17.30
CA ILE A 520 9.53 19.01 16.16
C ILE A 520 8.12 19.48 15.79
N LEU A 521 7.25 19.70 16.79
CA LEU A 521 5.86 20.15 16.63
C LEU A 521 5.69 21.60 16.13
N LYS A 522 6.79 22.36 15.97
CA LYS A 522 6.76 23.68 15.33
C LYS A 522 6.60 23.54 13.82
N ASN A 523 5.35 23.64 13.36
CA ASN A 523 5.00 23.72 11.95
C ASN A 523 5.39 25.08 11.34
N PRO A 524 5.63 25.15 10.01
CA PRO A 524 5.67 26.43 9.32
C PRO A 524 4.28 27.10 9.41
N SER A 525 4.27 28.39 9.72
CA SER A 525 3.04 29.17 9.88
C SER A 525 2.19 29.16 8.61
N SER A 526 0.89 28.91 8.74
CA SER A 526 -0.08 28.90 7.63
C SER A 526 -0.27 30.27 6.96
N GLU A 527 0.21 31.35 7.58
CA GLU A 527 0.33 32.67 6.94
C GLU A 527 1.53 32.70 5.97
N GLY A 528 1.27 32.41 4.68
CA GLY A 528 2.23 32.71 3.62
C GLY A 528 2.44 31.63 2.56
N VAL A 529 1.40 31.29 1.79
CA VAL A 529 1.62 30.86 0.40
C VAL A 529 1.89 32.11 -0.43
N PRO A 530 3.06 32.29 -1.05
CA PRO A 530 3.30 33.41 -1.95
C PRO A 530 2.62 33.14 -3.31
N GLU A 531 1.69 33.99 -3.73
CA GLU A 531 1.24 34.05 -5.13
C GLU A 531 2.34 34.68 -6.01
N SER A 532 3.43 33.94 -6.27
CA SER A 532 4.48 34.38 -7.19
C SER A 532 5.38 33.25 -7.69
N GLU A 533 5.39 33.06 -9.02
CA GLU A 533 6.47 32.46 -9.85
C GLU A 533 6.77 30.95 -9.62
N GLN A 534 6.61 30.05 -10.60
CA GLN A 534 6.31 30.19 -12.05
C GLN A 534 5.36 29.09 -12.55
#